data_AF-A0ABC8UQP4-F1
#
_entry.id   AF-A0ABC8UQP4-F1
#
_cell.length_a   1.000
_cell.length_b   1.000
_cell.length_c   1.000
_cell.angle_alpha   90.00
_cell.angle_beta   90.00
_cell.angle_gamma   90.00
#
_symmetry.space_group_name_H-M   'P 1'
#
loop_
_entity.id
_entity.type
_entity.pdbx_description
1 polymer ?
#
loop_
_entity_poly.entity_id
_entity_poly.type
_entity_poly.pdbx_seq_one_letter_code
_entity_poly.pdbx_strand_id
1 'polypeptide(L)'
;MAHLGLGSRTHLFGSPAIIAYTPSINKFILQSESNFKLEWPSVQIVGTNSLVAVEGASHSRLKGFVSRAINQPDALRRVALMVQPRVAAAFQSWSSKGRIIAFKEAKKVTFENIGKFFASFEPGPLLDNLDDLFEGLLNGIRTYPINFPESSYHYAGQCRKKAVAIFREQMEKKRKNKRDGSEATNDLMDGLMNFKDDEGKNLSEIEVLDNIVSLVVAGYKSAALGIMWTLHYLAKYNHVLQKLREENMPLRKTKDGEYITYKDILKLKYTIKVVEETIRLASVAAIVFRTAIKDVEYKGSGKARKYQVFGGESRICARNMLARLQLAIIWLWETSKNHVIRQFSMFETLE
;
A
#
# COMPACT_ATOMS: atom_id res chain seq x y z
N MET A 1 -38.73 -7.48 14.16
CA MET A 1 -37.77 -7.24 15.26
C MET A 1 -36.38 -7.61 14.78
N ALA A 2 -35.44 -6.66 14.80
CA ALA A 2 -34.08 -6.86 14.31
C ALA A 2 -33.25 -7.65 15.33
N HIS A 3 -32.81 -8.87 14.99
CA HIS A 3 -31.79 -9.60 15.73
C HIS A 3 -30.42 -8.97 15.45
N LEU A 4 -30.07 -7.93 16.21
CA LEU A 4 -28.76 -7.29 16.25
C LEU A 4 -27.99 -7.83 17.47
N GLY A 5 -27.05 -8.75 17.28
CA GLY A 5 -26.26 -9.30 18.40
C GLY A 5 -24.88 -9.85 18.05
N LEU A 6 -24.75 -10.59 16.95
CA LEU A 6 -23.48 -10.98 16.34
C LEU A 6 -23.59 -10.62 14.86
N GLY A 7 -22.47 -10.44 14.16
CA GLY A 7 -22.47 -10.12 12.73
C GLY A 7 -23.41 -11.01 11.88
N SER A 8 -23.82 -10.54 10.70
CA SER A 8 -24.69 -11.32 9.81
C SER A 8 -23.95 -12.58 9.36
N ARG A 9 -24.54 -13.75 9.61
CA ARG A 9 -24.04 -15.03 9.11
C ARG A 9 -24.26 -15.13 7.61
N THR A 10 -23.29 -15.67 6.90
CA THR A 10 -23.32 -15.85 5.44
C THR A 10 -22.40 -16.99 5.05
N HIS A 11 -22.28 -17.25 3.74
CA HIS A 11 -21.24 -18.09 3.17
C HIS A 11 -20.41 -17.25 2.21
N LEU A 12 -19.09 -17.20 2.43
CA LEU A 12 -18.14 -16.50 1.57
C LEU A 12 -17.01 -17.45 1.22
N PHE A 13 -16.66 -17.52 -0.07
CA PHE A 13 -15.59 -18.39 -0.57
C PHE A 13 -15.75 -19.88 -0.18
N GLY A 14 -17.00 -20.37 -0.15
CA GLY A 14 -17.30 -21.78 0.16
C GLY A 14 -17.28 -22.11 1.65
N SER A 15 -17.05 -21.12 2.51
CA SER A 15 -16.96 -21.30 3.97
C SER A 15 -18.05 -20.52 4.70
N PRO A 16 -18.61 -21.05 5.81
CA PRO A 16 -19.43 -20.26 6.72
C PRO A 16 -18.65 -19.05 7.23
N ALA A 17 -19.26 -17.87 7.16
CA ALA A 17 -18.62 -16.60 7.51
C ALA A 17 -19.54 -15.71 8.34
N ILE A 18 -18.93 -14.83 9.14
CA ILE A 18 -19.62 -13.82 9.94
C ILE A 18 -19.14 -12.45 9.47
N ILE A 19 -20.06 -11.59 9.03
CA ILE A 19 -19.74 -10.20 8.69
C ILE A 19 -19.74 -9.35 9.95
N ALA A 20 -18.55 -9.02 10.44
CA ALA A 20 -18.32 -8.12 11.54
C ALA A 20 -18.25 -6.66 11.03
N TYR A 21 -19.18 -5.80 11.46
CA TYR A 21 -19.29 -4.42 10.97
C TYR A 21 -19.38 -3.36 12.09
N THR A 22 -19.52 -3.74 13.36
CA THR A 22 -19.52 -2.76 14.45
C THR A 22 -18.09 -2.44 14.90
N PRO A 23 -17.80 -1.19 15.30
CA PRO A 23 -16.47 -0.84 15.79
C PRO A 23 -15.98 -1.69 16.97
N SER A 24 -16.88 -2.12 17.86
CA SER A 24 -16.53 -2.89 19.05
C SER A 24 -16.14 -4.34 18.72
N ILE A 25 -16.85 -5.00 17.79
CA ILE A 25 -16.51 -6.36 17.36
C ILE A 25 -15.25 -6.37 16.49
N ASN A 26 -15.09 -5.38 15.60
CA ASN A 26 -13.90 -5.24 14.77
C ASN A 26 -12.66 -5.02 15.63
N LYS A 27 -12.76 -4.17 16.65
CA LYS A 27 -11.69 -4.00 17.63
C LYS A 27 -11.34 -5.32 18.32
N PHE A 28 -12.33 -6.04 18.85
CA PHE A 28 -12.08 -7.34 19.49
C PHE A 28 -11.37 -8.33 18.56
N ILE A 29 -11.86 -8.51 17.34
CA ILE A 29 -11.28 -9.44 16.36
C ILE A 29 -9.85 -9.03 15.98
N LEU A 30 -9.61 -7.74 15.71
CA LEU A 30 -8.31 -7.25 15.29
C LEU A 30 -7.24 -7.24 16.40
N GLN A 31 -7.65 -7.35 17.67
CA GLN A 31 -6.78 -7.34 18.84
C GLN A 31 -6.59 -8.74 19.48
N SER A 32 -7.18 -9.78 18.89
CA SER A 32 -7.20 -11.12 19.48
C SER A 32 -6.50 -12.15 18.59
N GLU A 33 -5.18 -12.02 18.40
CA GLU A 33 -4.39 -12.99 17.60
C GLU A 33 -4.42 -14.42 18.16
N SER A 34 -4.61 -14.56 19.47
CA SER A 34 -4.77 -15.88 20.12
C SER A 34 -6.12 -16.55 19.79
N ASN A 35 -7.06 -15.82 19.20
CA ASN A 35 -8.39 -16.29 18.83
C ASN A 35 -8.61 -16.31 17.32
N PHE A 36 -7.93 -15.42 16.58
CA PHE A 36 -8.12 -15.25 15.13
C PHE A 36 -6.79 -15.15 14.40
N LYS A 37 -6.64 -15.92 13.31
CA LYS A 37 -5.54 -15.80 12.36
C LYS A 37 -5.94 -14.99 11.13
N LEU A 38 -4.97 -14.36 10.47
CA LEU A 38 -5.21 -13.71 9.17
C LEU A 38 -5.12 -14.79 8.08
N GLU A 39 -6.18 -14.97 7.31
CA GLU A 39 -6.21 -15.97 6.26
C GLU A 39 -6.94 -15.41 5.04
N TRP A 40 -6.23 -15.33 3.91
CA TRP A 40 -6.80 -14.92 2.63
C TRP A 40 -7.14 -16.15 1.79
N PRO A 41 -8.29 -16.16 1.07
CA PRO A 41 -8.67 -17.28 0.21
C PRO A 41 -7.64 -17.66 -0.87
N SER A 42 -6.82 -16.69 -1.30
CA SER A 42 -5.86 -16.82 -2.41
C SER A 42 -4.41 -16.60 -1.97
N VAL A 43 -4.04 -17.09 -0.79
CA VAL A 43 -2.69 -16.90 -0.23
C VAL A 43 -1.57 -17.44 -1.13
N GLN A 44 -1.84 -18.46 -1.94
CA GLN A 44 -0.88 -19.02 -2.89
C GLN A 44 -0.47 -18.01 -3.97
N ILE A 45 -1.39 -17.13 -4.39
CA ILE A 45 -1.08 -16.07 -5.36
C ILE A 45 -0.17 -15.01 -4.73
N VAL A 46 -0.39 -14.68 -3.45
CA VAL A 46 0.38 -13.66 -2.75
C VAL A 46 1.77 -14.16 -2.33
N GLY A 47 1.87 -15.43 -1.94
CA GLY A 47 3.10 -16.06 -1.45
C GLY A 47 2.92 -16.57 -0.02
N THR A 48 3.10 -17.87 0.18
CA THR A 48 2.85 -18.57 1.45
C THR A 48 3.87 -18.23 2.53
N ASN A 49 5.05 -17.74 2.16
CA ASN A 49 6.10 -17.33 3.09
C ASN A 49 6.14 -15.80 3.30
N SER A 50 5.17 -15.09 2.74
CA SER A 50 5.14 -13.62 2.81
C SER A 50 4.62 -13.11 4.14
N LEU A 51 4.92 -11.85 4.44
CA LEU A 51 4.45 -11.13 5.64
C LEU A 51 2.95 -11.26 5.90
N VAL A 52 2.11 -11.32 4.85
CA VAL A 52 0.65 -11.44 5.02
C VAL A 52 0.19 -12.87 5.33
N ALA A 53 1.02 -13.87 5.05
CA ALA A 53 0.69 -15.29 5.16
C ALA A 53 1.24 -15.94 6.45
N VAL A 54 2.43 -15.53 6.89
CA VAL A 54 3.05 -16.09 8.09
C VAL A 54 2.39 -15.57 9.38
N GLU A 55 2.55 -16.31 10.47
CA GLU A 55 2.01 -16.04 11.80
C GLU A 55 3.12 -15.98 12.87
N GLY A 56 2.78 -15.55 14.09
CA GLY A 56 3.64 -15.65 15.27
C GLY A 56 5.00 -14.95 15.16
N ALA A 57 6.07 -15.63 15.57
CA ALA A 57 7.43 -15.08 15.58
C ALA A 57 7.93 -14.72 14.18
N SER A 58 7.64 -15.54 13.17
CA SER A 58 8.01 -15.26 11.77
C SER A 58 7.34 -13.99 11.26
N HIS A 59 6.05 -13.81 11.53
CA HIS A 59 5.34 -12.57 11.22
C HIS A 59 5.95 -11.36 11.95
N SER A 60 6.17 -11.49 13.26
CA SER A 60 6.70 -10.39 14.09
C SER A 60 8.06 -9.89 13.59
N ARG A 61 8.96 -10.82 13.24
CA ARG A 61 10.30 -10.53 12.71
C ARG A 61 10.25 -9.84 11.35
N LEU A 62 9.52 -10.41 10.38
CA LEU A 62 9.33 -9.81 9.06
C LEU A 62 8.68 -8.44 9.15
N LYS A 63 7.61 -8.30 9.96
CA LYS A 63 6.91 -7.02 10.16
C LYS A 63 7.84 -5.97 10.75
N GLY A 64 8.62 -6.35 11.77
CA GLY A 64 9.58 -5.46 12.42
C GLY A 64 10.60 -4.94 11.42
N PHE A 65 11.16 -5.82 10.58
CA PHE A 65 12.08 -5.43 9.52
C PHE A 65 11.44 -4.51 8.48
N VAL A 66 10.32 -4.93 7.89
CA VAL A 66 9.62 -4.14 6.85
C VAL A 66 9.24 -2.77 7.38
N SER A 67 8.73 -2.70 8.62
CA SER A 67 8.41 -1.42 9.28
C SER A 67 9.68 -0.58 9.51
N ARG A 68 10.81 -1.17 9.89
CA ARG A 68 12.06 -0.41 10.01
C ARG A 68 12.53 0.16 8.67
N ALA A 69 12.44 -0.65 7.62
CA ALA A 69 12.91 -0.29 6.28
C ALA A 69 12.08 0.84 5.64
N ILE A 70 10.79 0.97 5.96
CA ILE A 70 9.89 1.87 5.23
C ILE A 70 9.19 2.94 6.08
N ASN A 71 9.16 2.78 7.41
CA ASN A 71 8.39 3.63 8.30
C ASN A 71 9.27 4.43 9.29
N GLN A 72 10.58 4.18 9.38
CA GLN A 72 11.45 4.96 10.27
C GLN A 72 11.71 6.37 9.72
N PRO A 73 11.97 7.38 10.58
CA PRO A 73 12.18 8.75 10.13
C PRO A 73 13.22 8.89 9.01
N ASP A 74 14.34 8.16 9.07
CA ASP A 74 15.37 8.22 8.03
C ASP A 74 14.93 7.53 6.73
N ALA A 75 14.17 6.44 6.82
CA ALA A 75 13.56 5.81 5.65
C ALA A 75 12.56 6.77 4.98
N LEU A 76 11.67 7.39 5.76
CA LEU A 76 10.69 8.36 5.26
C LEU A 76 11.35 9.58 4.63
N ARG A 77 12.48 10.06 5.18
CA ARG A 77 13.30 11.12 4.57
C ARG A 77 13.86 10.69 3.21
N ARG A 78 14.49 9.51 3.12
CA ARG A 78 15.02 8.99 1.85
C ARG A 78 13.93 8.82 0.80
N VAL A 79 12.79 8.25 1.21
CA VAL A 79 11.63 8.11 0.32
C VAL A 79 11.13 9.47 -0.14
N ALA A 80 10.96 10.45 0.76
CA ALA A 80 10.50 11.78 0.39
C ALA A 80 11.41 12.42 -0.68
N LEU A 81 12.73 12.30 -0.56
CA LEU A 81 13.67 12.80 -1.57
C LEU A 81 13.60 12.03 -2.88
N MET A 82 13.40 10.71 -2.84
CA MET A 82 13.28 9.86 -4.03
C MET A 82 12.00 10.13 -4.83
N VAL A 83 10.86 10.30 -4.17
CA VAL A 83 9.56 10.33 -4.86
C VAL A 83 9.20 11.72 -5.38
N GLN A 84 9.70 12.78 -4.75
CA GLN A 84 9.34 14.16 -5.10
C GLN A 84 9.68 14.57 -6.54
N PRO A 85 10.86 14.24 -7.11
CA PRO A 85 11.13 14.53 -8.52
C PRO A 85 10.10 13.95 -9.47
N ARG A 86 9.71 12.67 -9.25
CA ARG A 86 8.70 12.00 -10.09
C ARG A 86 7.32 12.61 -9.91
N VAL A 87 6.95 12.94 -8.67
CA VAL A 87 5.68 13.62 -8.37
C VAL A 87 5.64 14.99 -9.05
N ALA A 88 6.69 15.79 -8.94
CA ALA A 88 6.81 17.10 -9.58
C ALA A 88 6.62 17.02 -11.10
N ALA A 89 7.36 16.11 -11.75
CA ALA A 89 7.28 15.89 -13.19
C ALA A 89 5.88 15.42 -13.62
N ALA A 90 5.25 14.53 -12.83
CA ALA A 90 3.90 14.07 -13.09
C ALA A 90 2.89 15.22 -13.02
N PHE A 91 2.93 16.06 -11.98
CA PHE A 91 2.04 17.23 -11.87
C PHE A 91 2.22 18.23 -13.02
N GLN A 92 3.47 18.45 -13.45
CA GLN A 92 3.74 19.30 -14.61
C GLN A 92 3.13 18.69 -15.89
N SER A 93 3.28 17.38 -16.09
CA SER A 93 2.64 16.68 -17.21
C SER A 93 1.11 16.72 -17.14
N TRP A 94 0.52 16.55 -15.96
CA TRP A 94 -0.93 16.57 -15.79
C TRP A 94 -1.52 17.95 -16.12
N SER A 95 -0.81 19.02 -15.72
CA SER A 95 -1.24 20.40 -15.96
C SER A 95 -1.31 20.77 -17.44
N SER A 96 -0.52 20.12 -18.30
CA SER A 96 -0.51 20.37 -19.74
C SER A 96 -1.48 19.46 -20.52
N LYS A 97 -2.00 18.39 -19.90
CA LYS A 97 -2.92 17.45 -20.55
C LYS A 97 -4.37 17.93 -20.62
N GLY A 98 -4.74 18.96 -19.85
CA GLY A 98 -6.14 19.27 -19.64
C GLY A 98 -6.80 18.15 -18.86
N ARG A 99 -7.66 17.34 -19.50
CA ARG A 99 -8.38 16.26 -18.81
C ARG A 99 -7.51 15.02 -18.60
N ILE A 100 -7.50 14.51 -17.37
CA ILE A 100 -6.80 13.27 -17.01
C ILE A 100 -7.72 12.30 -16.27
N ILE A 101 -7.43 11.00 -16.42
CA ILE A 101 -8.00 9.93 -15.60
C ILE A 101 -7.13 9.80 -14.35
N ALA A 102 -7.59 10.37 -13.23
CA ALA A 102 -6.78 10.54 -12.01
C ALA A 102 -6.20 9.22 -11.48
N PHE A 103 -6.97 8.12 -11.51
CA PHE A 103 -6.47 6.81 -11.08
C PHE A 103 -5.32 6.30 -11.96
N LYS A 104 -5.46 6.39 -13.29
CA LYS A 104 -4.44 5.93 -14.25
C LYS A 104 -3.12 6.66 -14.05
N GLU A 105 -3.19 7.98 -13.95
CA GLU A 105 -2.02 8.83 -13.75
C GLU A 105 -1.39 8.62 -12.36
N ALA A 106 -2.19 8.52 -11.30
CA ALA A 106 -1.69 8.23 -9.95
C ALA A 106 -1.08 6.82 -9.85
N LYS A 107 -1.67 5.81 -10.51
CA LYS A 107 -1.16 4.44 -10.55
C LYS A 107 0.22 4.41 -11.19
N LYS A 108 0.40 5.07 -12.34
CA LYS A 108 1.70 5.16 -13.00
C LYS A 108 2.80 5.67 -12.06
N VAL A 109 2.59 6.85 -11.46
CA VAL A 109 3.58 7.48 -10.55
C VAL A 109 3.86 6.60 -9.32
N THR A 110 2.81 6.05 -8.71
CA THR A 110 2.97 5.21 -7.51
C THR A 110 3.65 3.89 -7.82
N PHE A 111 3.37 3.27 -8.97
CA PHE A 111 4.01 2.02 -9.37
C PHE A 111 5.48 2.21 -9.74
N GLU A 112 5.83 3.30 -10.43
CA GLU A 112 7.23 3.68 -10.67
C GLU A 112 7.99 3.87 -9.35
N ASN A 113 7.38 4.54 -8.37
CA ASN A 113 7.96 4.69 -7.03
C ASN A 113 8.12 3.36 -6.30
N ILE A 114 7.17 2.43 -6.42
CA ILE A 114 7.28 1.07 -5.86
C ILE A 114 8.44 0.32 -6.54
N GLY A 115 8.51 0.33 -7.88
CA GLY A 115 9.57 -0.32 -8.63
C GLY A 115 10.96 0.15 -8.21
N LYS A 116 11.15 1.48 -8.11
CA LYS A 116 12.41 2.07 -7.65
C LYS A 116 12.72 1.73 -6.20
N PHE A 117 11.77 1.89 -5.29
CA PHE A 117 12.01 1.74 -3.85
C PHE A 117 12.14 0.29 -3.40
N PHE A 118 11.49 -0.65 -4.10
CA PHE A 118 11.51 -2.06 -3.70
C PHE A 118 12.61 -2.86 -4.35
N ALA A 119 12.98 -2.57 -5.60
CA ALA A 119 13.94 -3.38 -6.35
C ALA A 119 14.81 -2.57 -7.32
N SER A 120 14.89 -1.25 -7.16
CA SER A 120 15.69 -0.34 -7.99
C SER A 120 15.36 -0.39 -9.49
N PHE A 121 14.13 -0.74 -9.86
CA PHE A 121 13.69 -0.61 -11.25
C PHE A 121 13.60 0.86 -11.66
N GLU A 122 14.00 1.12 -12.90
CA GLU A 122 13.73 2.40 -13.57
C GLU A 122 12.54 2.27 -14.53
N PRO A 123 11.86 3.39 -14.85
CA PRO A 123 10.82 3.40 -15.86
C PRO A 123 11.29 2.84 -17.20
N GLY A 124 10.45 2.02 -17.84
CA GLY A 124 10.73 1.41 -19.13
C GLY A 124 10.00 0.07 -19.32
N PRO A 125 10.24 -0.62 -20.45
CA PRO A 125 9.43 -1.77 -20.88
C PRO A 125 9.35 -2.91 -19.86
N LEU A 126 10.42 -3.13 -19.08
CA LEU A 126 10.43 -4.15 -18.04
C LEU A 126 9.45 -3.82 -16.91
N LEU A 127 9.41 -2.56 -16.48
CA LEU A 127 8.51 -2.11 -15.43
C LEU A 127 7.07 -2.03 -15.95
N ASP A 128 6.86 -1.64 -17.20
CA ASP A 128 5.54 -1.65 -17.84
C ASP A 128 4.96 -3.07 -17.91
N ASN A 129 5.76 -4.05 -18.33
CA ASN A 129 5.37 -5.47 -18.29
C ASN A 129 5.08 -5.94 -16.85
N LEU A 130 5.86 -5.49 -15.87
CA LEU A 130 5.59 -5.80 -14.46
C LEU A 130 4.26 -5.20 -13.99
N ASP A 131 3.90 -3.99 -14.45
CA ASP A 131 2.61 -3.35 -14.18
C ASP A 131 1.45 -4.24 -14.64
N ASP A 132 1.49 -4.70 -15.89
CA ASP A 132 0.47 -5.58 -16.47
C ASP A 132 0.35 -6.92 -15.71
N LEU A 133 1.49 -7.50 -15.31
CA LEU A 133 1.51 -8.73 -14.51
C LEU A 133 0.86 -8.51 -13.14
N PHE A 134 1.10 -7.38 -12.47
CA PHE A 134 0.46 -7.09 -11.19
C PHE A 134 -1.03 -6.79 -11.31
N GLU A 135 -1.48 -6.17 -12.40
CA GLU A 135 -2.90 -6.00 -12.70
C GLU A 135 -3.59 -7.37 -12.80
N GLY A 136 -3.05 -8.29 -13.60
CA GLY A 136 -3.57 -9.65 -13.74
C GLY A 136 -3.54 -10.44 -12.42
N LEU A 137 -2.47 -10.29 -11.63
CA LEU A 137 -2.32 -10.92 -10.33
C LEU A 137 -3.40 -10.43 -9.34
N LEU A 138 -3.62 -9.12 -9.22
CA LEU A 138 -4.63 -8.56 -8.32
C LEU A 138 -6.05 -8.98 -8.70
N ASN A 139 -6.34 -9.11 -9.99
CA ASN A 139 -7.65 -9.55 -10.47
C ASN A 139 -7.98 -10.96 -9.97
N GLY A 140 -7.02 -11.89 -9.95
CA GLY A 140 -7.26 -13.25 -9.43
C GLY A 140 -7.26 -13.38 -7.90
N ILE A 141 -6.54 -12.51 -7.15
CA ILE A 141 -6.55 -12.55 -5.68
C ILE A 141 -7.98 -12.45 -5.11
N ARG A 142 -8.84 -11.67 -5.77
CA ARG A 142 -10.21 -11.38 -5.30
C ARG A 142 -11.26 -12.38 -5.81
N THR A 143 -10.87 -13.31 -6.69
CA THR A 143 -11.79 -14.31 -7.24
C THR A 143 -11.86 -15.56 -6.37
N TYR A 144 -12.88 -16.37 -6.60
CA TYR A 144 -12.98 -17.68 -5.96
C TYR A 144 -11.81 -18.58 -6.42
N PRO A 145 -11.08 -19.26 -5.52
CA PRO A 145 -9.82 -19.90 -5.84
C PRO A 145 -9.96 -21.27 -6.54
N ILE A 146 -10.70 -21.34 -7.64
CA ILE A 146 -10.76 -22.54 -8.49
C ILE A 146 -9.74 -22.40 -9.62
N ASN A 147 -8.84 -23.37 -9.72
CA ASN A 147 -7.76 -23.38 -10.69
C ASN A 147 -8.11 -24.19 -11.95
N PHE A 148 -8.88 -23.59 -12.87
CA PHE A 148 -9.06 -24.10 -14.23
C PHE A 148 -8.47 -23.12 -15.26
N PRO A 149 -8.01 -23.56 -16.45
CA PRO A 149 -7.18 -22.76 -17.36
C PRO A 149 -7.70 -21.36 -17.71
N GLU A 150 -9.02 -21.21 -17.84
CA GLU A 150 -9.68 -19.95 -18.22
C GLU A 150 -10.05 -19.05 -17.03
N SER A 151 -9.83 -19.52 -15.80
CA SER A 151 -10.17 -18.76 -14.60
C SER A 151 -9.19 -17.61 -14.37
N SER A 152 -9.69 -16.50 -13.79
CA SER A 152 -8.85 -15.40 -13.33
C SER A 152 -7.85 -15.83 -12.26
N TYR A 153 -8.19 -16.84 -11.44
CA TYR A 153 -7.28 -17.41 -10.45
C TYR A 153 -6.09 -18.13 -11.11
N HIS A 154 -6.34 -18.93 -12.15
CA HIS A 154 -5.28 -19.57 -12.94
C HIS A 154 -4.39 -18.52 -13.62
N TYR A 155 -4.99 -17.53 -14.28
CA TYR A 155 -4.26 -16.44 -14.92
C TYR A 155 -3.38 -15.67 -13.93
N ALA A 156 -3.91 -15.32 -12.76
CA ALA A 156 -3.13 -14.66 -11.70
C ALA A 156 -1.96 -15.52 -11.21
N GLY A 157 -2.13 -16.85 -11.15
CA GLY A 157 -1.03 -17.79 -10.89
C GLY A 157 0.08 -17.71 -11.96
N GLN A 158 -0.29 -17.57 -13.23
CA GLN A 158 0.68 -17.39 -14.33
C GLN A 158 1.37 -16.03 -14.23
N CYS A 159 0.63 -14.96 -13.96
CA CYS A 159 1.18 -13.62 -13.74
C CYS A 159 2.19 -13.62 -12.59
N ARG A 160 1.85 -14.27 -11.47
CA ARG A 160 2.75 -14.45 -10.34
C ARG A 160 4.04 -15.16 -10.73
N LYS A 161 3.96 -16.27 -11.47
CA LYS A 161 5.16 -17.02 -11.93
C LYS A 161 6.09 -16.12 -12.75
N LYS A 162 5.54 -15.34 -13.69
CA LYS A 162 6.31 -14.40 -14.52
C LYS A 162 6.90 -13.25 -13.70
N ALA A 163 6.13 -12.65 -12.80
CA ALA A 163 6.61 -11.58 -11.92
C ALA A 163 7.75 -12.07 -11.01
N VAL A 164 7.63 -13.26 -10.43
CA VAL A 164 8.68 -13.89 -9.62
C VAL A 164 9.94 -14.15 -10.43
N ALA A 165 9.82 -14.55 -11.71
CA ALA A 165 10.98 -14.71 -12.58
C ALA A 165 11.74 -13.40 -12.79
N ILE A 166 11.01 -12.29 -13.03
CA ILE A 166 11.61 -10.94 -13.15
C ILE A 166 12.33 -10.54 -11.86
N PHE A 167 11.70 -10.72 -10.69
CA PHE A 167 12.34 -10.41 -9.42
C PHE A 167 13.54 -11.31 -9.14
N ARG A 168 13.49 -12.60 -9.50
CA ARG A 168 14.65 -13.50 -9.36
C ARG A 168 15.82 -13.03 -10.21
N GLU A 169 15.57 -12.63 -11.45
CA GLU A 169 16.63 -12.09 -12.32
C GLU A 169 17.26 -10.83 -11.72
N GLN A 170 16.46 -9.94 -11.14
CA GLN A 170 17.01 -8.78 -10.41
C GLN A 170 17.80 -9.16 -9.17
N MET A 171 17.38 -10.21 -8.44
CA MET A 171 18.13 -10.73 -7.30
C MET A 171 19.53 -11.16 -7.73
N GLU A 172 19.61 -11.90 -8.84
CA GLU A 172 20.89 -12.38 -9.37
C GLU A 172 21.77 -11.24 -9.87
N LYS A 173 21.19 -10.23 -10.54
CA LYS A 173 21.92 -9.01 -10.93
C LYS A 173 22.51 -8.31 -9.71
N LYS A 174 21.73 -8.14 -8.64
CA LYS A 174 22.19 -7.56 -7.36
C LYS A 174 23.29 -8.38 -6.70
N ARG A 175 23.15 -9.72 -6.68
CA ARG A 175 24.18 -10.64 -6.17
C ARG A 175 25.49 -10.49 -6.95
N LYS A 176 25.42 -10.39 -8.28
CA LYS A 176 26.59 -10.20 -9.15
C LYS A 176 27.25 -8.83 -8.90
N ASN A 177 26.48 -7.74 -8.94
CA ASN A 177 27.00 -6.39 -8.70
C ASN A 177 27.74 -6.27 -7.36
N LYS A 178 27.23 -6.93 -6.31
CA LYS A 178 27.88 -6.97 -4.99
C LYS A 178 29.21 -7.72 -5.00
N ARG A 179 29.35 -8.78 -5.80
CA ARG A 179 30.62 -9.52 -5.97
C ARG A 179 31.64 -8.70 -6.76
N ASP A 180 31.16 -7.95 -7.75
CA ASP A 180 31.99 -7.11 -8.63
C ASP A 180 32.38 -5.76 -7.97
N GLY A 181 32.05 -5.55 -6.69
CA GLY A 181 32.39 -4.34 -5.95
C GLY A 181 31.64 -3.08 -6.41
N SER A 182 30.56 -3.24 -7.18
CA SER A 182 29.73 -2.12 -7.62
C SER A 182 29.00 -1.46 -6.44
N GLU A 183 28.65 -0.19 -6.59
CA GLU A 183 27.94 0.56 -5.54
C GLU A 183 26.64 -0.15 -5.15
N ALA A 184 26.49 -0.44 -3.86
CA ALA A 184 25.33 -1.15 -3.35
C ALA A 184 24.09 -0.26 -3.45
N THR A 185 23.05 -0.75 -4.13
CA THR A 185 21.72 -0.17 -3.97
C THR A 185 21.23 -0.38 -2.54
N ASN A 186 20.35 0.50 -2.07
CA ASN A 186 19.77 0.44 -0.72
C ASN A 186 18.24 0.42 -0.81
N ASP A 187 17.72 -0.57 -1.54
CA ASP A 187 16.28 -0.80 -1.68
C ASP A 187 15.77 -1.91 -0.74
N LEU A 188 14.45 -2.12 -0.74
CA LEU A 188 13.83 -3.09 0.16
C LEU A 188 14.27 -4.53 -0.13
N MET A 189 14.52 -4.87 -1.39
CA MET A 189 14.98 -6.20 -1.79
C MET A 189 16.40 -6.46 -1.28
N ASP A 190 17.30 -5.49 -1.37
CA ASP A 190 18.63 -5.59 -0.75
C ASP A 190 18.50 -5.81 0.77
N GLY A 191 17.59 -5.08 1.41
CA GLY A 191 17.33 -5.23 2.82
C GLY A 191 16.81 -6.62 3.19
N LEU A 192 15.90 -7.22 2.40
CA LEU A 192 15.40 -8.58 2.61
C LEU A 192 16.47 -9.64 2.36
N MET A 193 17.35 -9.44 1.36
CA MET A 193 18.46 -10.35 1.06
C MET A 193 19.53 -10.36 2.15
N ASN A 194 19.72 -9.23 2.86
CA ASN A 194 20.66 -9.12 3.96
C ASN A 194 19.97 -9.21 5.33
N PHE A 195 18.67 -9.52 5.37
CA PHE A 195 17.94 -9.70 6.63
C PHE A 195 18.54 -10.87 7.40
N LYS A 196 18.77 -10.67 8.70
CA LYS A 196 19.12 -11.72 9.65
C LYS A 196 18.10 -11.74 10.77
N ASP A 197 17.64 -12.93 11.14
CA ASP A 197 16.85 -13.12 12.36
C ASP A 197 17.74 -13.11 13.62
N ASP A 198 17.11 -13.31 14.79
CA ASP A 198 17.77 -13.29 16.09
C ASP A 198 18.80 -14.43 16.25
N GLU A 199 18.72 -15.48 15.42
CA GLU A 199 19.67 -16.59 15.34
C GLU A 199 20.76 -16.34 14.28
N GLY A 200 20.72 -15.19 13.60
CA GLY A 200 21.66 -14.82 12.54
C GLY A 200 21.34 -15.45 11.18
N LYS A 201 20.20 -16.12 11.04
CA LYS A 201 19.78 -16.82 9.81
C LYS A 201 19.16 -15.83 8.81
N ASN A 202 19.53 -15.97 7.55
CA ASN A 202 18.95 -15.18 6.46
C ASN A 202 17.62 -15.75 5.98
N LEU A 203 16.81 -14.91 5.33
CA LEU A 203 15.69 -15.39 4.53
C LEU A 203 16.21 -16.26 3.38
N SER A 204 15.48 -17.34 3.11
CA SER A 204 15.63 -18.11 1.87
C SER A 204 15.23 -17.27 0.65
N GLU A 205 15.67 -17.69 -0.54
CA GLU A 205 15.30 -17.01 -1.79
C GLU A 205 13.77 -16.92 -1.96
N ILE A 206 13.05 -18.01 -1.65
CA ILE A 206 11.59 -18.04 -1.78
C ILE A 206 10.93 -17.08 -0.79
N GLU A 207 11.44 -16.94 0.43
CA GLU A 207 10.95 -15.96 1.40
C GLU A 207 11.17 -14.52 0.92
N VAL A 208 12.33 -14.20 0.34
CA VAL A 208 12.59 -12.87 -0.22
C VAL A 208 11.63 -12.56 -1.37
N LEU A 209 11.48 -13.49 -2.32
CA LEU A 209 10.60 -13.32 -3.48
C LEU A 209 9.12 -13.20 -3.08
N ASP A 210 8.66 -14.05 -2.17
CA ASP A 210 7.29 -14.02 -1.65
C ASP A 210 7.01 -12.68 -0.93
N ASN A 211 7.96 -12.18 -0.14
CA ASN A 211 7.79 -10.90 0.55
C ASN A 211 7.79 -9.71 -0.42
N ILE A 212 8.69 -9.67 -1.42
CA ILE A 212 8.68 -8.59 -2.42
C ILE A 212 7.38 -8.55 -3.21
N VAL A 213 6.93 -9.69 -3.75
CA VAL A 213 5.67 -9.75 -4.50
C VAL A 213 4.50 -9.32 -3.64
N SER A 214 4.39 -9.87 -2.42
CA SER A 214 3.31 -9.53 -1.48
C SER A 214 3.28 -8.04 -1.12
N LEU A 215 4.44 -7.43 -0.91
CA LEU A 215 4.54 -6.01 -0.60
C LEU A 215 4.13 -5.15 -1.81
N VAL A 216 4.51 -5.50 -3.03
CA VAL A 216 4.06 -4.81 -4.24
C VAL A 216 2.55 -4.92 -4.39
N VAL A 217 1.98 -6.14 -4.28
CA VAL A 217 0.52 -6.37 -4.33
C VAL A 217 -0.22 -5.41 -3.40
N ALA A 218 0.22 -5.33 -2.15
CA ALA A 218 -0.45 -4.51 -1.16
C ALA A 218 -0.35 -2.99 -1.49
N GLY A 219 0.70 -2.55 -2.18
CA GLY A 219 0.94 -1.15 -2.55
C GLY A 219 0.33 -0.76 -3.90
N TYR A 220 0.08 -1.74 -4.76
CA TYR A 220 -0.18 -1.58 -6.19
C TYR A 220 -1.34 -0.62 -6.50
N LYS A 221 -2.54 -0.87 -5.96
CA LYS A 221 -3.71 0.03 -6.14
C LYS A 221 -3.94 0.98 -4.96
N SER A 222 -3.42 0.68 -3.77
CA SER A 222 -3.87 1.34 -2.53
C SER A 222 -3.46 2.81 -2.44
N ALA A 223 -2.19 3.13 -2.74
CA ALA A 223 -1.71 4.51 -2.77
C ALA A 223 -2.38 5.32 -3.89
N ALA A 224 -2.46 4.74 -5.09
CA ALA A 224 -3.11 5.35 -6.25
C ALA A 224 -4.59 5.71 -5.99
N LEU A 225 -5.34 4.80 -5.36
CA LEU A 225 -6.72 5.07 -4.95
C LEU A 225 -6.81 6.19 -3.92
N GLY A 226 -5.90 6.21 -2.93
CA GLY A 226 -5.84 7.31 -1.95
C GLY A 226 -5.61 8.68 -2.62
N ILE A 227 -4.73 8.73 -3.62
CA ILE A 227 -4.44 9.94 -4.40
C ILE A 227 -5.67 10.36 -5.21
N MET A 228 -6.25 9.42 -5.96
CA MET A 228 -7.46 9.65 -6.75
C MET A 228 -8.59 10.22 -5.88
N TRP A 229 -8.88 9.60 -4.72
CA TRP A 229 -9.89 10.08 -3.80
C TRP A 229 -9.56 11.45 -3.20
N THR A 230 -8.29 11.71 -2.91
CA THR A 230 -7.84 13.03 -2.44
C THR A 230 -8.15 14.09 -3.49
N LEU A 231 -7.77 13.85 -4.75
CA LEU A 231 -8.02 14.77 -5.86
C LEU A 231 -9.54 14.99 -6.05
N HIS A 232 -10.33 13.92 -5.99
CA HIS A 232 -11.79 14.00 -6.06
C HIS A 232 -12.38 14.88 -4.95
N TYR A 233 -12.03 14.63 -3.68
CA TYR A 233 -12.56 15.40 -2.56
C TYR A 233 -12.12 16.86 -2.60
N LEU A 234 -10.89 17.16 -3.01
CA LEU A 234 -10.43 18.54 -3.13
C LEU A 234 -11.08 19.30 -4.28
N ALA A 235 -11.37 18.63 -5.40
CA ALA A 235 -12.16 19.20 -6.49
C ALA A 235 -13.60 19.50 -6.05
N LYS A 236 -14.17 18.65 -5.19
CA LYS A 236 -15.52 18.82 -4.65
C LYS A 236 -15.60 19.89 -3.55
N TYR A 237 -14.58 20.02 -2.71
CA TYR A 237 -14.58 20.89 -1.53
C TYR A 237 -13.54 22.02 -1.66
N ASN A 238 -13.85 23.02 -2.49
CA ASN A 238 -12.95 24.15 -2.79
C ASN A 238 -12.45 24.92 -1.55
N HIS A 239 -13.27 25.03 -0.50
CA HIS A 239 -12.88 25.69 0.76
C HIS A 239 -11.75 24.93 1.49
N VAL A 240 -11.74 23.58 1.40
CA VAL A 240 -10.65 22.75 1.93
C VAL A 240 -9.38 22.98 1.13
N LEU A 241 -9.49 23.00 -0.20
CA LEU A 241 -8.37 23.28 -1.10
C LEU A 241 -7.75 24.66 -0.84
N GLN A 242 -8.58 25.69 -0.65
CA GLN A 242 -8.10 27.04 -0.34
C GLN A 242 -7.34 27.06 0.99
N LYS A 243 -7.88 26.45 2.03
CA LYS A 243 -7.22 26.41 3.34
C LYS A 243 -5.90 25.62 3.32
N LEU A 244 -5.80 24.58 2.49
CA LEU A 244 -4.51 23.91 2.25
C LEU A 244 -3.52 24.84 1.52
N ARG A 245 -3.98 25.63 0.54
CA ARG A 245 -3.12 26.62 -0.15
C ARG A 245 -2.55 27.64 0.84
N GLU A 246 -3.37 28.12 1.75
CA GLU A 246 -2.98 29.06 2.80
C GLU A 246 -1.95 28.44 3.76
N GLU A 247 -2.16 27.21 4.24
CA GLU A 247 -1.19 26.53 5.13
C GLU A 247 0.17 26.32 4.45
N ASN A 248 0.17 25.96 3.18
CA ASN A 248 1.39 25.56 2.46
C ASN A 248 2.15 26.74 1.84
N MET A 249 1.54 27.93 1.72
CA MET A 249 2.16 29.12 1.13
C MET A 249 3.46 29.56 1.82
N PRO A 250 3.58 29.59 3.17
CA PRO A 250 4.82 29.97 3.83
C PRO A 250 5.98 29.02 3.50
N LEU A 251 5.71 27.71 3.53
CA LEU A 251 6.70 26.68 3.19
C LEU A 251 7.22 26.84 1.76
N ARG A 252 6.33 27.15 0.82
CA ARG A 252 6.70 27.44 -0.56
C ARG A 252 7.65 28.64 -0.67
N LYS A 253 7.41 29.73 0.06
CA LYS A 253 8.28 30.92 0.05
C LYS A 253 9.67 30.63 0.61
N THR A 254 9.74 29.79 1.65
CA THR A 254 11.02 29.47 2.30
C THR A 254 11.86 28.45 1.55
N LYS A 255 11.26 27.66 0.65
CA LYS A 255 11.92 26.52 0.01
C LYS A 255 12.44 26.80 -1.40
N ASP A 256 12.06 27.89 -2.06
CA ASP A 256 12.57 28.36 -3.36
C ASP A 256 13.06 27.27 -4.36
N GLY A 257 12.23 26.26 -4.61
CA GLY A 257 12.54 25.16 -5.55
C GLY A 257 13.21 23.92 -4.93
N GLU A 258 13.61 23.96 -3.66
CA GLU A 258 14.03 22.79 -2.89
C GLU A 258 12.88 21.84 -2.57
N TYR A 259 13.20 20.55 -2.52
CA TYR A 259 12.30 19.52 -2.02
C TYR A 259 11.98 19.70 -0.53
N ILE A 260 10.73 19.45 -0.17
CA ILE A 260 10.28 19.50 1.21
C ILE A 260 10.82 18.29 2.00
N THR A 261 11.18 18.52 3.26
CA THR A 261 11.71 17.46 4.11
C THR A 261 10.59 16.77 4.89
N TYR A 262 10.86 15.58 5.42
CA TYR A 262 9.94 14.93 6.37
C TYR A 262 9.59 15.83 7.56
N LYS A 263 10.55 16.64 8.05
CA LYS A 263 10.31 17.60 9.15
C LYS A 263 9.32 18.70 8.74
N ASP A 264 9.30 19.10 7.48
CA ASP A 264 8.37 20.12 6.98
C ASP A 264 6.96 19.56 6.89
N ILE A 265 6.80 18.31 6.45
CA ILE A 265 5.50 17.62 6.40
C ILE A 265 4.86 17.55 7.79
N LEU A 266 5.64 17.31 8.84
CA LEU A 266 5.13 17.27 10.22
C LEU A 266 4.58 18.62 10.71
N LYS A 267 4.96 19.75 10.07
CA LYS A 267 4.44 21.08 10.40
C LYS A 267 3.07 21.34 9.75
N LEU A 268 2.70 20.57 8.73
CA LEU A 268 1.48 20.75 7.94
C LEU A 268 0.26 20.11 8.61
N LYS A 269 -0.18 20.71 9.72
CA LYS A 269 -1.24 20.16 10.59
C LYS A 269 -2.57 19.96 9.86
N TYR A 270 -2.97 20.90 9.00
CA TYR A 270 -4.20 20.83 8.23
C TYR A 270 -4.10 19.84 7.07
N THR A 271 -2.95 19.78 6.38
CA THR A 271 -2.66 18.77 5.36
C THR A 271 -2.77 17.36 5.95
N ILE A 272 -2.20 17.12 7.14
CA ILE A 272 -2.35 15.83 7.83
C ILE A 272 -3.82 15.53 8.14
N LYS A 273 -4.62 16.51 8.58
CA LYS A 273 -6.06 16.32 8.81
C LYS A 273 -6.80 15.92 7.53
N VAL A 274 -6.48 16.54 6.40
CA VAL A 274 -7.07 16.22 5.10
C VAL A 274 -6.67 14.82 4.65
N VAL A 275 -5.41 14.42 4.84
CA VAL A 275 -4.95 13.05 4.57
C VAL A 275 -5.72 12.04 5.41
N GLU A 276 -5.86 12.24 6.73
CA GLU A 276 -6.63 11.35 7.59
C GLU A 276 -8.11 11.29 7.17
N GLU A 277 -8.71 12.42 6.82
CA GLU A 277 -10.11 12.48 6.43
C GLU A 277 -10.35 11.80 5.07
N THR A 278 -9.44 11.96 4.10
CA THR A 278 -9.51 11.21 2.85
C THR A 278 -9.39 9.72 3.11
N ILE A 279 -8.44 9.28 3.94
CA ILE A 279 -8.28 7.87 4.30
C ILE A 279 -9.57 7.33 4.96
N ARG A 280 -10.18 8.11 5.86
CA ARG A 280 -11.45 7.77 6.53
C ARG A 280 -12.60 7.61 5.55
N LEU A 281 -12.74 8.52 4.58
CA LEU A 281 -13.84 8.51 3.61
C LEU A 281 -13.64 7.50 2.47
N ALA A 282 -12.41 7.38 1.95
CA ALA A 282 -12.09 6.49 0.83
C ALA A 282 -12.14 5.01 1.21
N SER A 283 -11.82 4.67 2.47
CA SER A 283 -11.85 3.30 3.01
C SER A 283 -11.28 2.25 2.05
N VAL A 284 -10.07 2.50 1.52
CA VAL A 284 -9.43 1.76 0.42
C VAL A 284 -9.35 0.24 0.66
N ALA A 285 -9.16 -0.17 1.92
CA ALA A 285 -9.20 -1.57 2.34
C ALA A 285 -10.46 -1.82 3.18
N ALA A 286 -11.60 -2.04 2.50
CA ALA A 286 -12.91 -2.15 3.15
C ALA A 286 -13.13 -3.45 3.94
N ILE A 287 -12.44 -4.54 3.57
CA ILE A 287 -12.65 -5.88 4.14
C ILE A 287 -11.31 -6.49 4.52
N VAL A 288 -11.30 -7.18 5.66
CA VAL A 288 -10.19 -8.00 6.12
C VAL A 288 -10.74 -9.34 6.57
N PHE A 289 -10.11 -10.44 6.15
CA PHE A 289 -10.51 -11.79 6.53
C PHE A 289 -9.81 -12.24 7.81
N ARG A 290 -10.54 -12.96 8.66
CA ARG A 290 -10.04 -13.58 9.88
C ARG A 290 -10.70 -14.93 10.05
N THR A 291 -9.90 -15.94 10.40
CA THR A 291 -10.38 -17.28 10.72
C THR A 291 -10.26 -17.49 12.22
N ALA A 292 -11.37 -17.86 12.88
CA ALA A 292 -11.33 -18.27 14.28
C ALA A 292 -10.57 -19.60 14.39
N ILE A 293 -9.58 -19.68 15.28
CA ILE A 293 -8.75 -20.89 15.47
C ILE A 293 -9.21 -21.76 16.65
N LYS A 294 -10.26 -21.32 17.34
CA LYS A 294 -10.96 -22.00 18.43
C LYS A 294 -12.33 -21.37 18.60
N ASP A 295 -13.18 -21.94 19.45
CA ASP A 295 -14.47 -21.33 19.77
C ASP A 295 -14.28 -20.00 20.51
N VAL A 296 -15.02 -18.98 20.08
CA VAL A 296 -14.90 -17.61 20.62
C VAL A 296 -16.27 -17.08 20.99
N GLU A 297 -16.43 -16.71 22.27
CA GLU A 297 -17.61 -16.01 22.75
C GLU A 297 -17.33 -14.49 22.81
N TYR A 298 -18.19 -13.68 22.17
CA TYR A 298 -18.10 -12.21 22.23
C TYR A 298 -19.21 -11.65 23.12
N LYS A 299 -18.84 -11.25 24.33
CA LYS A 299 -19.73 -10.56 25.28
C LYS A 299 -19.57 -9.06 25.07
N GLY A 300 -20.37 -8.49 24.16
CA GLY A 300 -20.21 -7.12 23.68
C GLY A 300 -20.11 -6.06 24.77
N SER A 301 -18.90 -5.66 25.14
CA SER A 301 -18.66 -4.58 26.09
C SER A 301 -17.41 -3.77 25.70
N GLY A 302 -17.59 -2.74 24.88
CA GLY A 302 -16.49 -1.83 24.58
C GLY A 302 -16.88 -0.63 23.72
N LYS A 303 -16.59 0.58 24.20
CA LYS A 303 -16.59 1.79 23.37
C LYS A 303 -15.34 1.76 22.48
N ALA A 304 -15.50 1.49 21.19
CA ALA A 304 -14.43 1.70 20.22
C ALA A 304 -14.44 3.18 19.78
N ARG A 305 -13.41 3.93 20.19
CA ARG A 305 -13.29 5.39 19.93
C ARG A 305 -12.32 5.73 18.79
N LYS A 306 -11.67 4.76 18.14
CA LYS A 306 -10.63 5.01 17.12
C LYS A 306 -10.95 4.32 15.80
N TYR A 307 -10.72 5.03 14.69
CA TYR A 307 -10.83 4.51 13.33
C TYR A 307 -9.68 3.52 13.03
N GLN A 308 -10.01 2.38 12.40
CA GLN A 308 -9.09 1.28 12.14
C GLN A 308 -8.80 1.08 10.64
N VAL A 309 -8.62 2.17 9.89
CA VAL A 309 -8.47 2.13 8.42
C VAL A 309 -7.22 1.38 7.95
N PHE A 310 -6.22 1.22 8.82
CA PHE A 310 -5.01 0.45 8.58
C PHE A 310 -4.99 -0.91 9.31
N GLY A 311 -6.15 -1.38 9.79
CA GLY A 311 -6.24 -2.55 10.66
C GLY A 311 -5.92 -2.23 12.12
N GLY A 312 -5.45 -3.22 12.87
CA GLY A 312 -5.18 -3.11 14.31
C GLY A 312 -3.93 -3.86 14.75
N GLU A 313 -3.32 -3.36 15.83
CA GLU A 313 -2.24 -3.98 16.62
C GLU A 313 -1.09 -4.60 15.82
N SER A 314 -0.71 -5.82 16.15
CA SER A 314 0.30 -6.68 15.54
C SER A 314 0.15 -6.81 14.03
N ARG A 315 -1.04 -6.59 13.46
CA ARG A 315 -1.34 -6.64 12.01
C ARG A 315 -1.63 -5.27 11.39
N ILE A 316 -1.39 -4.16 12.11
CA ILE A 316 -1.49 -2.81 11.52
C ILE A 316 -0.60 -2.70 10.27
N CYS A 317 -1.12 -2.06 9.22
CA CYS A 317 -0.42 -1.92 7.94
C CYS A 317 1.00 -1.37 8.13
N ALA A 318 1.99 -2.14 7.68
CA ALA A 318 3.39 -1.77 7.79
C ALA A 318 3.76 -0.53 6.95
N ARG A 319 2.92 -0.10 5.99
CA ARG A 319 3.11 1.10 5.16
C ARG A 319 2.26 2.31 5.57
N ASN A 320 1.66 2.29 6.74
CA ASN A 320 0.70 3.33 7.12
C ASN A 320 1.29 4.76 7.13
N MET A 321 2.59 4.93 7.46
CA MET A 321 3.24 6.25 7.42
C MET A 321 3.69 6.60 6.00
N LEU A 322 4.19 5.62 5.25
CA LEU A 322 4.52 5.79 3.84
C LEU A 322 3.30 6.23 2.99
N ALA A 323 2.13 5.64 3.22
CA ALA A 323 0.90 6.02 2.53
C ALA A 323 0.51 7.48 2.84
N ARG A 324 0.57 7.90 4.12
CA ARG A 324 0.32 9.28 4.53
C ARG A 324 1.33 10.26 3.90
N LEU A 325 2.60 9.87 3.89
CA LEU A 325 3.69 10.66 3.31
C LEU A 325 3.45 10.91 1.82
N GLN A 326 3.10 9.88 1.06
CA GLN A 326 2.81 10.00 -0.37
C GLN A 326 1.62 10.92 -0.64
N LEU A 327 0.54 10.80 0.14
CA LEU A 327 -0.62 11.68 0.02
C LEU A 327 -0.29 13.14 0.35
N ALA A 328 0.55 13.38 1.35
CA ALA A 328 0.98 14.73 1.72
C ALA A 328 1.91 15.36 0.68
N ILE A 329 2.89 14.60 0.14
CA ILE A 329 3.85 15.08 -0.86
C ILE A 329 3.13 15.51 -2.15
N ILE A 330 2.17 14.71 -2.60
CA ILE A 330 1.41 14.98 -3.83
C ILE A 330 0.68 16.31 -3.75
N TRP A 331 0.15 16.66 -2.58
CA TRP A 331 -0.49 17.96 -2.41
C TRP A 331 0.51 19.11 -2.62
N LEU A 332 1.72 19.02 -2.06
CA LEU A 332 2.67 20.14 -2.05
C LEU A 332 3.02 20.64 -3.45
N TRP A 333 2.87 19.77 -4.45
CA TRP A 333 3.08 20.09 -5.85
C TRP A 333 1.84 20.61 -6.59
N GLU A 334 0.62 20.31 -6.13
CA GLU A 334 -0.63 20.90 -6.69
C GLU A 334 -0.71 22.42 -6.48
N THR A 335 0.06 22.97 -5.55
CA THR A 335 0.01 24.42 -5.25
C THR A 335 1.27 25.16 -5.59
N SER A 336 2.27 24.44 -6.07
CA SER A 336 3.35 25.01 -6.85
C SER A 336 2.88 25.19 -8.30
N LYS A 337 2.38 26.41 -8.59
CA LYS A 337 2.15 26.98 -9.94
C LYS A 337 1.18 26.27 -10.91
N ASN A 338 0.82 25.01 -10.70
CA ASN A 338 0.09 24.19 -11.67
C ASN A 338 -1.31 23.85 -11.16
N HIS A 339 -2.34 24.54 -11.65
CA HIS A 339 -3.73 24.37 -11.22
C HIS A 339 -4.39 23.10 -11.80
N VAL A 340 -3.90 21.90 -11.44
CA VAL A 340 -4.39 20.62 -12.03
C VAL A 340 -5.81 20.30 -11.58
N ILE A 341 -6.25 20.75 -10.39
CA ILE A 341 -7.59 20.43 -9.86
C ILE A 341 -8.77 20.89 -10.72
N ARG A 342 -8.61 21.92 -11.56
CA ARG A 342 -9.71 22.38 -12.43
C ARG A 342 -10.00 21.46 -13.62
N GLN A 343 -9.21 20.40 -13.83
CA GLN A 343 -9.21 19.66 -15.08
C GLN A 343 -9.58 18.16 -14.94
N PHE A 344 -10.11 17.72 -13.81
CA PHE A 344 -10.35 16.29 -13.56
C PHE A 344 -11.66 15.75 -14.17
N SER A 345 -11.56 14.62 -14.88
CA SER A 345 -12.70 13.73 -15.19
C SER A 345 -12.57 12.46 -14.34
N MET A 346 -13.69 12.02 -13.76
CA MET A 346 -13.70 11.02 -12.69
C MET A 346 -13.89 9.59 -13.21
N PHE A 347 -14.47 9.42 -14.40
CA PHE A 347 -14.84 8.14 -14.97
C PHE A 347 -14.83 8.22 -16.50
N GLU A 348 -13.97 7.43 -17.13
CA GLU A 348 -14.40 6.62 -18.28
C GLU A 348 -14.45 5.19 -17.75
N THR A 349 -15.53 4.51 -18.09
CA THR A 349 -16.04 3.29 -17.48
C THR A 349 -14.99 2.20 -17.28
N LEU A 350 -15.00 1.59 -16.09
CA LEU A 350 -14.57 0.19 -15.92
C LEU A 350 -15.62 -0.65 -16.65
N GLU A 351 -15.42 -0.89 -17.94
CA GLU A 351 -16.04 -2.00 -18.67
C GLU A 351 -15.12 -3.22 -18.63
#